data_AF-A0A8H7VH54-F1
#
_entry.id   AF-A0A8H7VH54-F1
#
_cell.length_a   1.000
_cell.length_b   1.000
_cell.length_c   1.000
_cell.angle_alpha   90.00
_cell.angle_beta   90.00
_cell.angle_gamma   90.00
#
_symmetry.space_group_name_H-M   'P 1'
#
loop_
_entity.id
_entity.type
_entity.pdbx_description
1 polymer ?
#
loop_
_entity_poly.entity_id
_entity_poly.type
_entity_poly.pdbx_seq_one_letter_code
_entity_poly.pdbx_strand_id
1 'polypeptide(L)'
;MSSRRGSTGQQQSGRHFQRGGLRDSNNTNNSRGEGRSWNSSSQQQQQQQQQQQQPSTSSQSRSTRNNYNSNRGKHSHNHYHHQNNQQQQQQDVSDESRNLHQLRRILNEEDELARRNAGAVQLIKSIEEVRQKGDPAQTQNECLQLLDACLFKQQQNVRSIFENMRPHSNTLKNSTMKLLSILGCYCGRLDIVLLWIFEHLQRWPSATDISVGEANRIKEFKLWLLRLLRQAIADASSDPYIKCQLYDISSNIMNSIIMFLDAMDSPDYLPEVLHVLDILAVSCPTTFSEKFQMYYGY
;
A
#
# COMPACT_ATOMS: atom_id res chain seq x y z
N MET A 1 5.31 42.83 57.86
CA MET A 1 4.73 44.20 57.81
C MET A 1 4.52 44.51 56.33
N SER A 2 3.31 44.59 55.79
CA SER A 2 2.30 45.68 55.93
C SER A 2 2.78 46.96 55.23
N SER A 3 2.09 47.58 54.25
CA SER A 3 0.71 47.48 53.72
C SER A 3 0.70 47.83 52.21
N ARG A 4 -0.17 47.31 51.31
CA ARG A 4 -1.66 47.24 51.19
C ARG A 4 -2.34 48.52 50.62
N ARG A 5 -2.75 48.44 49.34
CA ARG A 5 -3.90 49.07 48.59
C ARG A 5 -3.87 48.43 47.18
N GLY A 6 -4.93 48.14 46.42
CA GLY A 6 -6.32 48.64 46.35
C GLY A 6 -6.52 49.30 44.97
N SER A 7 -7.52 49.04 44.12
CA SER A 7 -8.82 48.37 44.32
C SER A 7 -9.37 47.83 42.97
N THR A 8 -9.79 46.56 42.89
CA THR A 8 -11.19 46.07 42.66
C THR A 8 -12.08 46.77 41.64
N GLY A 9 -12.63 46.00 40.69
CA GLY A 9 -13.84 46.33 39.90
C GLY A 9 -14.52 45.04 39.41
N GLN A 10 -15.80 44.82 39.76
CA GLN A 10 -16.61 43.65 39.37
C GLN A 10 -17.90 44.10 38.68
N GLN A 11 -18.37 43.31 37.71
CA GLN A 11 -19.74 42.79 37.48
C GLN A 11 -19.76 42.19 36.04
N GLN A 12 -20.38 41.04 35.73
CA GLN A 12 -21.79 40.60 35.91
C GLN A 12 -22.79 41.47 35.12
N SER A 13 -23.83 40.96 34.47
CA SER A 13 -24.27 39.57 34.22
C SER A 13 -25.24 39.56 33.01
N GLY A 14 -25.56 38.41 32.41
CA GLY A 14 -26.59 38.35 31.37
C GLY A 14 -26.72 37.02 30.62
N ARG A 15 -27.58 36.11 31.10
CA ARG A 15 -28.11 34.99 30.31
C ARG A 15 -29.50 35.36 29.80
N HIS A 16 -29.82 35.04 28.54
CA HIS A 16 -31.21 34.97 28.08
C HIS A 16 -31.50 33.57 27.52
N PHE A 17 -32.69 33.05 27.83
CA PHE A 17 -33.16 31.72 27.44
C PHE A 17 -34.68 31.75 27.28
N GLN A 18 -35.17 31.58 26.05
CA GLN A 18 -36.57 31.24 25.68
C GLN A 18 -36.49 30.82 24.18
N ARG A 19 -36.97 29.67 23.67
CA ARG A 19 -38.01 28.66 24.02
C ARG A 19 -39.25 28.81 23.13
N GLY A 20 -39.29 27.99 22.07
CA GLY A 20 -40.38 27.80 21.12
C GLY A 20 -39.79 27.26 19.81
N GLY A 21 -40.22 26.13 19.23
CA GLY A 21 -41.06 25.06 19.76
C GLY A 21 -42.35 24.83 18.97
N LEU A 22 -42.39 23.77 18.17
CA LEU A 22 -43.59 23.03 17.77
C LEU A 22 -43.18 21.64 17.24
N ARG A 23 -44.10 20.67 17.32
CA ARG A 23 -44.02 19.34 16.69
C ARG A 23 -45.13 19.28 15.65
N ASP A 24 -44.87 18.63 14.52
CA ASP A 24 -45.84 17.85 13.72
C ASP A 24 -45.08 17.16 12.56
N SER A 25 -45.59 16.15 11.85
CA SER A 25 -46.40 14.98 12.24
C SER A 25 -46.48 14.02 11.05
N ASN A 26 -46.80 12.74 11.29
CA ASN A 26 -46.97 11.64 10.32
C ASN A 26 -45.66 11.19 9.61
N ASN A 27 -45.35 9.90 9.42
CA ASN A 27 -46.13 8.66 9.19
C ASN A 27 -46.61 8.47 7.75
N THR A 28 -45.95 7.59 7.00
CA THR A 28 -46.50 6.92 5.81
C THR A 28 -45.89 5.51 5.75
N ASN A 29 -46.70 4.50 5.41
CA ASN A 29 -46.34 3.10 5.51
C ASN A 29 -46.90 2.33 4.29
N ASN A 30 -46.13 1.35 3.78
CA ASN A 30 -46.50 0.35 2.75
C ASN A 30 -47.18 0.80 1.43
N SER A 31 -46.51 0.56 0.30
CA SER A 31 -46.91 -0.44 -0.72
C SER A 31 -45.76 -0.64 -1.74
N ARG A 32 -45.35 -1.85 -2.17
CA ARG A 32 -46.00 -3.00 -2.85
C ARG A 32 -46.14 -2.82 -4.38
N GLY A 33 -45.64 -3.82 -5.12
CA GLY A 33 -45.48 -3.86 -6.60
C GLY A 33 -44.07 -4.37 -6.93
N GLU A 34 -43.87 -5.66 -7.24
CA GLU A 34 -44.00 -6.27 -8.58
C GLU A 34 -42.98 -5.72 -9.61
N GLY A 35 -42.09 -6.50 -10.23
CA GLY A 35 -41.74 -7.93 -10.04
C GLY A 35 -41.30 -8.61 -11.34
N ARG A 36 -40.30 -9.49 -11.29
CA ARG A 36 -40.05 -10.56 -12.31
C ARG A 36 -39.01 -11.57 -11.82
N SER A 37 -39.41 -12.84 -11.81
CA SER A 37 -38.50 -13.99 -11.67
C SER A 37 -37.91 -14.36 -13.04
N TRP A 38 -36.67 -14.82 -13.06
CA TRP A 38 -36.21 -15.82 -14.03
C TRP A 38 -35.40 -16.89 -13.29
N ASN A 39 -36.06 -18.02 -13.01
CA ASN A 39 -35.37 -19.26 -12.70
C ASN A 39 -34.57 -19.74 -13.92
N SER A 40 -33.41 -20.37 -13.68
CA SER A 40 -32.87 -21.39 -14.57
C SER A 40 -31.99 -22.34 -13.77
N SER A 41 -32.49 -23.56 -13.54
CA SER A 41 -31.83 -24.60 -12.76
C SER A 41 -30.81 -25.34 -13.63
N SER A 42 -29.65 -25.67 -13.06
CA SER A 42 -28.69 -26.63 -13.63
C SER A 42 -28.51 -27.82 -12.69
N GLN A 43 -29.09 -28.96 -13.03
CA GLN A 43 -29.16 -30.14 -12.16
C GLN A 43 -28.52 -31.37 -12.84
N GLN A 44 -27.45 -31.88 -12.21
CA GLN A 44 -26.98 -33.28 -12.17
C GLN A 44 -26.71 -34.11 -13.46
N GLN A 45 -25.48 -34.69 -13.48
CA GLN A 45 -25.17 -36.07 -13.93
C GLN A 45 -25.18 -36.34 -15.47
N GLN A 46 -24.59 -37.43 -16.02
CA GLN A 46 -24.01 -38.66 -15.43
C GLN A 46 -22.76 -39.21 -16.19
N GLN A 47 -22.36 -40.47 -15.94
CA GLN A 47 -21.05 -41.11 -16.17
C GLN A 47 -20.88 -41.93 -17.48
N GLN A 48 -19.62 -42.21 -17.88
CA GLN A 48 -18.99 -43.54 -18.20
C GLN A 48 -17.52 -43.30 -18.68
N GLN A 49 -16.44 -44.05 -18.34
CA GLN A 49 -16.08 -45.49 -18.48
C GLN A 49 -15.96 -45.95 -19.96
N GLN A 50 -15.02 -46.82 -20.42
CA GLN A 50 -14.02 -47.77 -19.83
C GLN A 50 -12.92 -48.10 -20.93
N GLN A 51 -11.80 -48.86 -20.84
CA GLN A 51 -11.04 -49.68 -19.85
C GLN A 51 -9.57 -49.98 -20.36
N GLN A 52 -8.97 -51.17 -20.05
CA GLN A 52 -7.65 -51.77 -20.44
C GLN A 52 -6.37 -51.20 -19.76
N GLN A 53 -5.55 -51.88 -18.94
CA GLN A 53 -4.96 -53.26 -18.83
C GLN A 53 -3.61 -53.45 -19.59
N GLN A 54 -2.46 -53.39 -18.90
CA GLN A 54 -1.65 -54.52 -18.32
C GLN A 54 -0.68 -55.21 -19.34
N PRO A 55 0.37 -55.98 -18.93
CA PRO A 55 0.76 -56.46 -17.59
C PRO A 55 2.23 -56.12 -17.17
N SER A 56 2.79 -56.88 -16.22
CA SER A 56 4.07 -56.68 -15.53
C SER A 56 5.17 -57.71 -15.90
N THR A 57 6.41 -57.46 -15.46
CA THR A 57 7.34 -58.49 -14.96
C THR A 57 8.26 -57.92 -13.87
N SER A 58 8.84 -58.80 -13.06
CA SER A 58 9.80 -58.48 -11.98
C SER A 58 11.03 -59.41 -12.08
N SER A 59 12.14 -59.05 -11.44
CA SER A 59 13.30 -59.93 -11.30
C SER A 59 14.11 -59.63 -10.04
N GLN A 60 14.60 -60.68 -9.39
CA GLN A 60 15.33 -60.65 -8.11
C GLN A 60 16.81 -60.99 -8.33
N SER A 61 17.74 -60.54 -7.46
CA SER A 61 18.57 -61.48 -6.66
C SER A 61 19.74 -60.86 -5.84
N ARG A 62 19.78 -61.25 -4.56
CA ARG A 62 20.94 -61.70 -3.76
C ARG A 62 22.18 -60.79 -3.52
N SER A 63 22.19 -60.20 -2.32
CA SER A 63 22.93 -60.70 -1.12
C SER A 63 24.43 -61.07 -1.21
N THR A 64 25.26 -60.32 -0.48
CA THR A 64 26.31 -60.75 0.51
C THR A 64 26.90 -59.49 1.16
N ARG A 65 27.72 -59.50 2.24
CA ARG A 65 27.70 -60.14 3.59
C ARG A 65 28.87 -59.49 4.38
N ASN A 66 28.85 -59.55 5.73
CA ASN A 66 29.85 -59.07 6.71
C ASN A 66 29.53 -57.67 7.29
N ASN A 67 29.36 -57.40 8.59
CA ASN A 67 29.59 -58.09 9.88
C ASN A 67 30.93 -57.80 10.63
N TYR A 68 30.97 -56.67 11.33
CA TYR A 68 31.64 -56.40 12.63
C TYR A 68 30.73 -55.36 13.34
N ASN A 69 30.27 -55.45 14.59
CA ASN A 69 30.94 -55.66 15.89
C ASN A 69 31.92 -54.50 16.20
N SER A 70 31.79 -53.65 17.23
CA SER A 70 30.85 -53.62 18.36
C SER A 70 30.84 -52.21 19.02
N ASN A 71 29.82 -51.86 19.82
CA ASN A 71 30.05 -51.54 21.25
C ASN A 71 28.74 -51.46 22.09
N ARG A 72 28.88 -51.45 23.42
CA ARG A 72 27.79 -51.29 24.40
C ARG A 72 27.50 -49.82 24.71
N GLY A 73 26.22 -49.49 24.90
CA GLY A 73 25.78 -48.18 25.41
C GLY A 73 24.34 -48.20 25.92
N LYS A 74 24.10 -48.78 27.09
CA LYS A 74 22.77 -48.73 27.74
C LYS A 74 22.51 -47.31 28.26
N HIS A 75 21.31 -46.79 28.03
CA HIS A 75 20.44 -46.22 29.07
C HIS A 75 18.98 -46.33 28.60
N SER A 76 18.03 -46.35 29.52
CA SER A 76 16.60 -46.53 29.24
C SER A 76 15.79 -45.61 30.13
N HIS A 77 14.82 -44.89 29.56
CA HIS A 77 13.65 -44.40 30.28
C HIS A 77 12.51 -44.13 29.29
N ASN A 78 11.34 -44.71 29.57
CA ASN A 78 10.07 -44.32 28.95
C ASN A 78 9.56 -43.03 29.62
N HIS A 79 8.91 -42.13 28.87
CA HIS A 79 7.51 -41.78 29.17
C HIS A 79 6.80 -40.88 28.13
N TYR A 80 5.53 -41.22 27.93
CA TYR A 80 4.37 -40.45 27.43
C TYR A 80 4.38 -39.78 26.04
N HIS A 81 3.14 -39.63 25.55
CA HIS A 81 2.79 -39.39 24.14
C HIS A 81 1.49 -38.56 24.09
N HIS A 82 1.62 -37.27 23.78
CA HIS A 82 0.58 -36.25 23.48
C HIS A 82 1.39 -35.10 22.81
N GLN A 83 1.11 -34.52 21.63
CA GLN A 83 -0.16 -34.16 20.96
C GLN A 83 -1.07 -33.32 21.87
N ASN A 84 -1.41 -32.06 21.57
CA ASN A 84 -1.67 -31.47 20.25
C ASN A 84 -1.46 -29.93 20.19
N ASN A 85 -1.71 -29.36 18.99
CA ASN A 85 -2.05 -27.96 18.72
C ASN A 85 -0.99 -26.85 18.90
N GLN A 86 -0.05 -26.76 17.95
CA GLN A 86 0.47 -25.45 17.51
C GLN A 86 0.95 -25.39 16.04
N GLN A 87 0.34 -26.18 15.14
CA GLN A 87 0.68 -26.24 13.70
C GLN A 87 -0.52 -25.97 12.77
N GLN A 88 -1.27 -24.90 13.03
CA GLN A 88 -2.33 -24.41 12.12
C GLN A 88 -2.16 -22.92 11.80
N GLN A 89 -1.02 -22.57 11.19
CA GLN A 89 -0.84 -21.27 10.53
C GLN A 89 0.24 -21.27 9.41
N GLN A 90 0.49 -22.42 8.78
CA GLN A 90 1.39 -22.55 7.62
C GLN A 90 0.81 -23.50 6.55
N GLN A 91 -0.36 -23.16 6.01
CA GLN A 91 -0.96 -23.85 4.85
C GLN A 91 -1.54 -22.84 3.84
N ASP A 92 -0.75 -21.84 3.45
CA ASP A 92 -1.07 -20.96 2.31
C ASP A 92 0.18 -20.27 1.70
N VAL A 93 1.26 -21.05 1.49
CA VAL A 93 2.59 -20.52 1.09
C VAL A 93 3.16 -21.24 -0.14
N SER A 94 2.33 -21.96 -0.91
CA SER A 94 2.82 -22.94 -1.88
C SER A 94 3.17 -22.39 -3.27
N ASP A 95 2.89 -21.12 -3.57
CA ASP A 95 3.12 -20.54 -4.90
C ASP A 95 3.34 -19.00 -4.87
N GLU A 96 3.91 -18.47 -3.76
CA GLU A 96 4.23 -17.03 -3.69
C GLU A 96 5.46 -16.70 -4.55
N SER A 97 5.34 -15.68 -5.40
CA SER A 97 6.42 -15.31 -6.32
C SER A 97 7.71 -14.92 -5.59
N ARG A 98 8.86 -15.20 -6.23
CA ARG A 98 10.19 -14.78 -5.73
C ARG A 98 10.26 -13.28 -5.45
N ASN A 99 9.60 -12.47 -6.28
CA ASN A 99 9.55 -11.02 -6.13
C ASN A 99 8.68 -10.61 -4.93
N LEU A 100 7.55 -11.28 -4.68
CA LEU A 100 6.71 -11.07 -3.49
C LEU A 100 7.44 -11.44 -2.19
N HIS A 101 8.16 -12.57 -2.17
CA HIS A 101 9.01 -12.92 -1.03
C HIS A 101 10.13 -11.87 -0.80
N GLN A 102 10.76 -11.40 -1.88
CA GLN A 102 11.75 -10.32 -1.79
C GLN A 102 11.15 -9.00 -1.29
N LEU A 103 9.89 -8.70 -1.66
CA LEU A 103 9.14 -7.54 -1.16
C LEU A 103 8.86 -7.62 0.34
N ARG A 104 8.40 -8.77 0.86
CA ARG A 104 8.22 -8.97 2.33
C ARG A 104 9.50 -8.63 3.10
N ARG A 105 10.67 -8.99 2.57
CA ARG A 105 11.98 -8.65 3.18
C ARG A 105 12.36 -7.18 3.07
N ILE A 106 11.91 -6.46 2.04
CA ILE A 106 12.08 -5.01 1.93
C ILE A 106 11.18 -4.27 2.93
N LEU A 107 9.98 -4.80 3.19
CA LEU A 107 8.99 -4.18 4.08
C LEU A 107 9.22 -4.53 5.57
N ASN A 108 9.80 -5.68 5.91
CA ASN A 108 10.10 -6.06 7.30
C ASN A 108 11.03 -5.04 8.00
N GLU A 109 10.66 -4.59 9.19
CA GLU A 109 11.43 -3.63 10.00
C GLU A 109 12.56 -4.25 10.83
N GLU A 110 12.53 -5.56 11.05
CA GLU A 110 13.61 -6.31 11.70
C GLU A 110 14.84 -6.48 10.80
N ASP A 111 14.65 -6.46 9.48
CA ASP A 111 15.74 -6.60 8.51
C ASP A 111 16.51 -5.27 8.39
N GLU A 112 17.82 -5.36 8.19
CA GLU A 112 18.73 -4.22 8.27
C GLU A 112 18.55 -3.26 7.08
N LEU A 113 18.61 -1.94 7.30
CA LEU A 113 18.38 -0.92 6.24
C LEU A 113 19.23 -1.16 4.98
N ALA A 114 20.48 -1.59 5.12
CA ALA A 114 21.36 -1.94 4.01
C ALA A 114 20.85 -3.18 3.23
N ARG A 115 20.41 -4.24 3.93
CA ARG A 115 19.83 -5.45 3.32
C ARG A 115 18.49 -5.16 2.64
N ARG A 116 17.62 -4.38 3.29
CA ARG A 116 16.34 -3.90 2.72
C ARG A 116 16.57 -3.09 1.44
N ASN A 117 17.55 -2.18 1.45
CA ASN A 117 17.88 -1.37 0.28
C ASN A 117 18.47 -2.21 -0.87
N ALA A 118 19.40 -3.13 -0.57
CA ALA A 118 19.93 -4.05 -1.57
C ALA A 118 18.82 -4.92 -2.18
N GLY A 119 17.87 -5.39 -1.36
CA GLY A 119 16.67 -6.09 -1.82
C GLY A 119 15.81 -5.24 -2.76
N ALA A 120 15.57 -3.95 -2.44
CA ALA A 120 14.80 -3.05 -3.28
C ALA A 120 15.45 -2.80 -4.65
N VAL A 121 16.76 -2.58 -4.68
CA VAL A 121 17.53 -2.43 -5.94
C VAL A 121 17.50 -3.74 -6.76
N GLN A 122 17.60 -4.91 -6.12
CA GLN A 122 17.48 -6.20 -6.81
C GLN A 122 16.07 -6.44 -7.36
N LEU A 123 15.02 -6.05 -6.64
CA LEU A 123 13.63 -6.18 -7.07
C LEU A 123 13.33 -5.24 -8.26
N ILE A 124 13.76 -3.98 -8.20
CA ILE A 124 13.70 -3.04 -9.33
C ILE A 124 14.31 -3.68 -10.59
N LYS A 125 15.56 -4.15 -10.47
CA LYS A 125 16.27 -4.76 -11.58
C LYS A 125 15.57 -6.02 -12.12
N SER A 126 15.03 -6.86 -11.23
CA SER A 126 14.26 -8.05 -11.59
C SER A 126 13.05 -7.69 -12.47
N ILE A 127 12.29 -6.66 -12.06
CA ILE A 127 11.11 -6.16 -12.78
C ILE A 127 11.50 -5.56 -14.14
N GLU A 128 12.61 -4.81 -14.21
CA GLU A 128 13.13 -4.24 -15.47
C GLU A 128 13.64 -5.31 -16.44
N GLU A 129 14.33 -6.35 -15.95
CA GLU A 129 14.80 -7.48 -16.77
C GLU A 129 13.63 -8.34 -17.29
N VAL A 130 12.60 -8.56 -16.48
CA VAL A 130 11.38 -9.28 -16.88
C VAL A 130 10.59 -8.48 -17.90
N ARG A 131 10.40 -7.16 -17.72
CA ARG A 131 9.74 -6.29 -18.72
C ARG A 131 10.34 -6.40 -20.12
N GLN A 132 11.66 -6.57 -20.23
CA GLN A 132 12.36 -6.63 -21.52
C GLN A 132 12.24 -8.00 -22.24
N LYS A 133 11.86 -9.08 -21.54
CA LYS A 133 12.08 -10.47 -22.01
C LYS A 133 10.95 -11.47 -21.69
N GLY A 134 10.05 -11.13 -20.77
CA GLY A 134 8.93 -11.99 -20.35
C GLY A 134 7.62 -11.68 -21.08
N ASP A 135 6.56 -12.37 -20.68
CA ASP A 135 5.19 -12.04 -21.11
C ASP A 135 4.73 -10.71 -20.47
N PRO A 136 4.33 -9.70 -21.26
CA PRO A 136 3.80 -8.44 -20.74
C PRO A 136 2.58 -8.64 -19.82
N ALA A 137 1.69 -9.59 -20.11
CA ALA A 137 0.48 -9.81 -19.31
C ALA A 137 0.80 -10.42 -17.94
N GLN A 138 1.68 -11.44 -17.89
CA GLN A 138 2.21 -11.96 -16.63
C GLN A 138 2.95 -10.87 -15.83
N THR A 139 3.77 -10.06 -16.50
CA THR A 139 4.55 -8.97 -15.87
C THR A 139 3.64 -7.91 -15.25
N GLN A 140 2.59 -7.49 -15.95
CA GLN A 140 1.58 -6.55 -15.46
C GLN A 140 0.87 -7.07 -14.20
N ASN A 141 0.45 -8.34 -14.21
CA ASN A 141 -0.22 -8.97 -13.08
C ASN A 141 0.70 -9.12 -11.86
N GLU A 142 1.98 -9.49 -12.04
CA GLU A 142 2.93 -9.52 -10.93
C GLU A 142 3.22 -8.11 -10.39
N CYS A 143 3.38 -7.12 -11.26
CA CYS A 143 3.58 -5.73 -10.83
C CYS A 143 2.37 -5.19 -10.04
N LEU A 144 1.14 -5.57 -10.39
CA LEU A 144 -0.06 -5.21 -9.64
C LEU A 144 -0.08 -5.87 -8.25
N GLN A 145 0.21 -7.17 -8.15
CA GLN A 145 0.27 -7.88 -6.86
C GLN A 145 1.37 -7.32 -5.94
N LEU A 146 2.52 -6.93 -6.50
CA LEU A 146 3.60 -6.24 -5.79
C LEU A 146 3.17 -4.85 -5.33
N LEU A 147 2.42 -4.10 -6.14
CA LEU A 147 1.91 -2.78 -5.79
C LEU A 147 0.88 -2.85 -4.65
N ASP A 148 -0.10 -3.74 -4.74
CA ASP A 148 -1.09 -3.95 -3.68
C ASP A 148 -0.43 -4.39 -2.36
N ALA A 149 0.61 -5.22 -2.45
CA ALA A 149 1.43 -5.62 -1.31
C ALA A 149 2.26 -4.47 -0.72
N CYS A 150 2.71 -3.50 -1.54
CA CYS A 150 3.39 -2.30 -1.05
C CYS A 150 2.45 -1.34 -0.30
N LEU A 151 1.24 -1.14 -0.82
CA LEU A 151 0.36 -0.04 -0.41
C LEU A 151 -0.68 -0.43 0.65
N PHE A 152 -1.33 -1.59 0.50
CA PHE A 152 -2.57 -1.91 1.23
C PHE A 152 -2.44 -3.01 2.30
N LYS A 153 -1.34 -3.78 2.34
CA LYS A 153 -1.14 -4.82 3.37
C LYS A 153 -0.83 -4.19 4.74
N GLN A 154 -1.84 -4.14 5.61
CA GLN A 154 -1.83 -3.37 6.87
C GLN A 154 -0.68 -3.67 7.85
N GLN A 155 -0.10 -4.88 7.84
CA GLN A 155 0.98 -5.27 8.76
C GLN A 155 2.38 -4.81 8.32
N GLN A 156 2.62 -4.67 7.02
CA GLN A 156 3.91 -4.33 6.42
C GLN A 156 3.64 -3.59 5.10
N ASN A 157 3.87 -2.27 5.09
CA ASN A 157 3.65 -1.42 3.91
C ASN A 157 4.75 -0.37 3.79
N VAL A 158 4.76 0.39 2.69
CA VAL A 158 5.80 1.39 2.41
C VAL A 158 5.73 2.64 3.32
N ARG A 159 4.63 2.84 4.07
CA ARG A 159 4.45 4.03 4.92
C ARG A 159 5.50 4.08 6.04
N SER A 160 5.79 2.95 6.72
CA SER A 160 6.80 2.95 7.79
C SER A 160 8.24 3.10 7.29
N ILE A 161 8.51 2.80 6.00
CA ILE A 161 9.77 3.16 5.34
C ILE A 161 9.87 4.69 5.22
N PHE A 162 8.82 5.37 4.77
CA PHE A 162 8.82 6.82 4.59
C PHE A 162 8.76 7.61 5.91
N GLU A 163 8.05 7.13 6.93
CA GLU A 163 8.02 7.72 8.29
C GLU A 163 9.32 7.49 9.10
N ASN A 164 10.27 6.72 8.56
CA ASN A 164 11.51 6.39 9.27
C ASN A 164 12.44 7.61 9.39
N MET A 165 12.59 8.15 10.60
CA MET A 165 13.44 9.34 10.85
C MET A 165 14.94 9.04 11.00
N ARG A 166 15.41 7.79 10.76
CA ARG A 166 16.85 7.45 10.89
C ARG A 166 17.64 8.11 9.75
N PRO A 167 18.78 8.81 9.99
CA PRO A 167 19.53 9.53 8.95
C PRO A 167 19.93 8.71 7.73
N HIS A 168 20.23 7.41 7.91
CA HIS A 168 20.65 6.51 6.83
C HIS A 168 19.48 5.83 6.09
N SER A 169 18.22 6.16 6.40
CA SER A 169 17.04 5.57 5.75
C SER A 169 16.79 6.11 4.35
N ASN A 170 17.27 7.32 4.01
CA ASN A 170 16.99 7.99 2.74
C ASN A 170 17.35 7.16 1.50
N THR A 171 18.40 6.34 1.55
CA THR A 171 18.76 5.43 0.45
C THR A 171 17.66 4.39 0.21
N LEU A 172 17.14 3.77 1.28
CA LEU A 172 16.00 2.87 1.20
C LEU A 172 14.74 3.60 0.73
N LYS A 173 14.45 4.80 1.25
CA LYS A 173 13.29 5.61 0.82
C LYS A 173 13.35 5.92 -0.68
N ASN A 174 14.51 6.30 -1.22
CA ASN A 174 14.71 6.51 -2.65
C ASN A 174 14.49 5.22 -3.48
N SER A 175 15.02 4.09 -3.03
CA SER A 175 14.80 2.79 -3.71
C SER A 175 13.32 2.36 -3.67
N THR A 176 12.65 2.49 -2.53
CA THR A 176 11.20 2.20 -2.39
C THR A 176 10.37 3.15 -3.24
N MET A 177 10.73 4.43 -3.32
CA MET A 177 10.08 5.42 -4.18
C MET A 177 10.19 5.05 -5.67
N LYS A 178 11.39 4.68 -6.13
CA LYS A 178 11.60 4.24 -7.52
C LYS A 178 10.89 2.92 -7.83
N LEU A 179 10.86 1.98 -6.88
CA LEU A 179 10.11 0.73 -6.99
C LEU A 179 8.60 0.97 -7.16
N LEU A 180 7.98 1.81 -6.32
CA LEU A 180 6.56 2.16 -6.43
C LEU A 180 6.21 2.80 -7.78
N SER A 181 7.07 3.73 -8.23
CA SER A 181 6.93 4.41 -9.53
C SER A 181 6.98 3.41 -10.70
N ILE A 182 7.98 2.52 -10.70
CA ILE A 182 8.12 1.44 -11.70
C ILE A 182 6.89 0.52 -11.68
N LEU A 183 6.46 0.06 -10.50
CA LEU A 183 5.33 -0.84 -10.36
C LEU A 183 4.04 -0.23 -10.95
N GLY A 184 3.69 0.99 -10.55
CA GLY A 184 2.50 1.70 -11.05
C GLY A 184 2.52 1.93 -12.56
N CYS A 185 3.69 2.27 -13.12
CA CYS A 185 3.84 2.37 -14.57
C CYS A 185 3.70 0.99 -15.24
N TYR A 186 4.38 -0.04 -14.75
CA TYR A 186 4.49 -1.32 -15.46
C TYR A 186 3.24 -2.19 -15.36
N CYS A 187 2.40 -2.04 -14.33
CA CYS A 187 1.05 -2.63 -14.30
C CYS A 187 -0.02 -1.78 -15.00
N GLY A 188 0.34 -0.59 -15.51
CA GLY A 188 -0.63 0.33 -16.14
C GLY A 188 -1.63 0.96 -15.16
N ARG A 189 -1.30 1.00 -13.85
CA ARG A 189 -2.16 1.51 -12.78
C ARG A 189 -1.52 2.66 -12.01
N LEU A 190 -1.08 3.67 -12.74
CA LEU A 190 -0.61 4.94 -12.18
C LEU A 190 -1.68 5.60 -11.30
N ASP A 191 -2.96 5.38 -11.63
CA ASP A 191 -4.13 5.83 -10.85
C ASP A 191 -4.14 5.28 -9.41
N ILE A 192 -3.74 4.03 -9.17
CA ILE A 192 -3.64 3.45 -7.82
C ILE A 192 -2.58 4.18 -6.99
N VAL A 193 -1.40 4.42 -7.59
CA VAL A 193 -0.29 5.12 -6.91
C VAL A 193 -0.70 6.54 -6.53
N LEU A 194 -1.34 7.26 -7.47
CA LEU A 194 -1.80 8.63 -7.25
C LEU A 194 -2.95 8.72 -6.23
N LEU A 195 -3.91 7.79 -6.28
CA LEU A 195 -4.98 7.70 -5.30
C LEU A 195 -4.40 7.56 -3.88
N TRP A 196 -3.48 6.60 -3.67
CA TRP A 196 -2.84 6.38 -2.38
C TRP A 196 -2.01 7.59 -1.92
N ILE A 197 -1.29 8.25 -2.83
CA ILE A 197 -0.57 9.50 -2.54
C ILE A 197 -1.52 10.57 -2.03
N PHE A 198 -2.59 10.88 -2.76
CA PHE A 198 -3.50 11.97 -2.39
C PHE A 198 -4.37 11.64 -1.18
N GLU A 199 -4.77 10.38 -0.99
CA GLU A 199 -5.44 9.88 0.21
C GLU A 199 -4.61 10.13 1.49
N HIS A 200 -3.27 10.10 1.39
CA HIS A 200 -2.38 10.42 2.51
C HIS A 200 -1.93 11.89 2.57
N LEU A 201 -1.78 12.59 1.43
CA LEU A 201 -1.47 14.03 1.42
C LEU A 201 -2.62 14.88 1.97
N GLN A 202 -3.88 14.53 1.68
CA GLN A 202 -5.07 15.27 2.13
C GLN A 202 -5.44 14.99 3.60
N ARG A 203 -4.90 13.94 4.22
CA ARG A 203 -5.08 13.67 5.66
C ARG A 203 -4.25 14.63 6.50
N TRP A 204 -4.91 15.48 7.27
CA TRP A 204 -4.28 16.35 8.28
C TRP A 204 -4.66 15.87 9.68
N PRO A 205 -3.71 15.80 10.64
CA PRO A 205 -4.01 15.44 12.01
C PRO A 205 -4.76 16.57 12.72
N SER A 206 -5.59 16.23 13.72
CA SER A 206 -6.13 17.26 14.61
C SER A 206 -5.01 17.86 15.46
N ALA A 207 -4.87 19.19 15.44
CA ALA A 207 -3.82 19.91 16.17
C ALA A 207 -3.90 19.75 17.70
N THR A 208 -4.99 19.19 18.23
CA THR A 208 -5.23 18.93 19.65
C THR A 208 -4.56 17.65 20.19
N ASP A 209 -4.25 16.66 19.34
CA ASP A 209 -4.08 15.26 19.81
C ASP A 209 -2.78 14.56 19.39
N ILE A 210 -1.82 15.27 18.76
CA ILE A 210 -0.55 14.66 18.31
C ILE A 210 0.68 15.18 19.06
N SER A 211 1.66 14.28 19.24
CA SER A 211 2.96 14.65 19.80
C SER A 211 3.86 15.31 18.75
N VAL A 212 4.85 16.12 19.19
CA VAL A 212 5.86 16.72 18.31
C VAL A 212 6.65 15.66 17.53
N GLY A 213 6.88 14.48 18.10
CA GLY A 213 7.53 13.38 17.38
C GLY A 213 6.67 12.82 16.23
N GLU A 214 5.36 12.77 16.42
CA GLU A 214 4.41 12.30 15.41
C GLU A 214 4.16 13.36 14.33
N ALA A 215 4.06 14.64 14.70
CA ALA A 215 4.01 15.75 13.75
C ALA A 215 5.18 15.72 12.76
N ASN A 216 6.41 15.48 13.27
CA ASN A 216 7.60 15.36 12.43
C ASN A 216 7.58 14.13 11.50
N ARG A 217 7.01 13.00 11.92
CA ARG A 217 6.82 11.82 11.07
C ARG A 217 5.82 12.06 9.95
N ILE A 218 4.68 12.67 10.28
CA ILE A 218 3.64 13.03 9.31
C ILE A 218 4.20 14.02 8.28
N LYS A 219 4.95 15.03 8.72
CA LYS A 219 5.67 15.99 7.85
C LYS A 219 6.66 15.28 6.91
N GLU A 220 7.54 14.44 7.45
CA GLU A 220 8.50 13.66 6.65
C GLU A 220 7.78 12.76 5.64
N PHE A 221 6.72 12.05 6.06
CA PHE A 221 5.93 11.20 5.17
C PHE A 221 5.32 12.01 4.01
N LYS A 222 4.71 13.17 4.28
CA LYS A 222 4.17 14.06 3.23
C LYS A 222 5.25 14.56 2.26
N LEU A 223 6.45 14.90 2.74
CA LEU A 223 7.58 15.25 1.87
C LEU A 223 7.97 14.08 0.95
N TRP A 224 7.97 12.84 1.44
CA TRP A 224 8.24 11.66 0.62
C TRP A 224 7.10 11.31 -0.35
N LEU A 225 5.84 11.60 0.00
CA LEU A 225 4.71 11.46 -0.93
C LEU A 225 4.81 12.47 -2.10
N LEU A 226 5.23 13.71 -1.84
CA LEU A 226 5.48 14.70 -2.90
C LEU A 226 6.66 14.30 -3.80
N ARG A 227 7.74 13.75 -3.22
CA ARG A 227 8.87 13.20 -3.99
C ARG A 227 8.45 12.00 -4.85
N LEU A 228 7.62 11.10 -4.30
CA LEU A 228 7.06 9.96 -5.03
C LEU A 228 6.13 10.41 -6.17
N LEU A 229 5.29 11.42 -5.93
CA LEU A 229 4.43 12.01 -6.96
C LEU A 229 5.27 12.56 -8.12
N ARG A 230 6.32 13.34 -7.82
CA ARG A 230 7.27 13.84 -8.82
C ARG A 230 7.94 12.71 -9.59
N GLN A 231 8.40 11.65 -8.91
CA GLN A 231 9.03 10.48 -9.52
C GLN A 231 8.07 9.74 -10.45
N ALA A 232 6.82 9.55 -10.02
CA ALA A 232 5.77 8.88 -10.80
C ALA A 232 5.40 9.67 -12.06
N ILE A 233 5.26 11.00 -11.98
CA ILE A 233 5.02 11.86 -13.14
C ILE A 233 6.21 11.82 -14.11
N ALA A 234 7.45 11.92 -13.59
CA ALA A 234 8.66 11.86 -14.41
C ALA A 234 8.78 10.53 -15.18
N ASP A 235 8.64 9.40 -14.49
CA ASP A 235 8.71 8.07 -15.10
C ASP A 235 7.56 7.83 -16.09
N ALA A 236 6.31 8.15 -15.72
CA ALA A 236 5.14 8.00 -16.58
C ALA A 236 5.21 8.87 -17.85
N SER A 237 5.76 10.08 -17.76
CA SER A 237 5.95 10.97 -18.92
C SER A 237 7.10 10.56 -19.84
N SER A 238 8.00 9.71 -19.33
CA SER A 238 9.12 9.09 -20.05
C SER A 238 8.73 7.76 -20.71
N ASP A 239 7.68 7.09 -20.24
CA ASP A 239 7.20 5.82 -20.78
C ASP A 239 6.11 6.02 -21.85
N PRO A 240 6.34 5.63 -23.13
CA PRO A 240 5.37 5.86 -24.21
C PRO A 240 3.98 5.24 -23.98
N TYR A 241 3.88 4.18 -23.20
CA TYR A 241 2.61 3.48 -22.97
C TYR A 241 1.77 4.13 -21.85
N ILE A 242 2.43 4.76 -20.87
CA ILE A 242 1.79 5.35 -19.68
C ILE A 242 1.57 6.85 -19.83
N LYS A 243 2.31 7.51 -20.73
CA LYS A 243 2.17 8.95 -21.01
C LYS A 243 0.75 9.38 -21.36
N CYS A 244 -0.04 8.56 -22.06
CA CYS A 244 -1.45 8.84 -22.33
C CYS A 244 -2.28 8.86 -21.04
N GLN A 245 -2.16 7.82 -20.21
CA GLN A 245 -2.83 7.74 -18.90
C GLN A 245 -2.46 8.93 -18.00
N LEU A 246 -1.19 9.38 -18.04
CA LEU A 246 -0.76 10.58 -17.33
C LEU A 246 -1.47 11.85 -17.81
N TYR A 247 -1.67 12.04 -19.12
CA TYR A 247 -2.46 13.16 -19.64
C TYR A 247 -3.92 13.08 -19.17
N ASP A 248 -4.57 11.92 -19.29
CA ASP A 248 -5.98 11.73 -18.93
C ASP A 248 -6.26 12.11 -17.46
N ILE A 249 -5.32 11.81 -16.56
CA ILE A 249 -5.44 12.10 -15.11
C ILE A 249 -4.75 13.40 -14.67
N SER A 250 -4.03 14.10 -15.57
CA SER A 250 -3.24 15.29 -15.25
C SER A 250 -4.06 16.41 -14.59
N SER A 251 -5.31 16.61 -15.01
CA SER A 251 -6.21 17.62 -14.42
C SER A 251 -6.57 17.28 -12.97
N ASN A 252 -6.71 15.99 -12.66
CA ASN A 252 -6.97 15.53 -11.29
C ASN A 252 -5.72 15.66 -10.40
N ILE A 253 -4.51 15.41 -10.93
CA ILE A 253 -3.25 15.72 -10.24
C ILE A 253 -3.16 17.21 -9.92
N MET A 254 -3.40 18.09 -10.90
CA MET A 254 -3.37 19.55 -10.71
C MET A 254 -4.38 20.02 -9.66
N ASN A 255 -5.64 19.57 -9.74
CA ASN A 255 -6.67 19.89 -8.74
C ASN A 255 -6.25 19.43 -7.33
N SER A 256 -5.67 18.24 -7.21
CA SER A 256 -5.28 17.66 -5.93
C SER A 256 -4.05 18.35 -5.31
N ILE A 257 -3.16 18.91 -6.13
CA ILE A 257 -2.04 19.76 -5.70
C ILE A 257 -2.52 21.15 -5.27
N ILE A 258 -3.50 21.74 -5.96
CA ILE A 258 -4.13 23.01 -5.52
C ILE A 258 -4.81 22.79 -4.17
N MET A 259 -5.63 21.75 -4.01
CA MET A 259 -6.25 21.40 -2.72
C MET A 259 -5.24 21.10 -1.60
N PHE A 260 -4.03 20.61 -1.93
CA PHE A 260 -2.96 20.42 -0.96
C PHE A 260 -2.33 21.74 -0.53
N LEU A 261 -2.10 22.67 -1.47
CA LEU A 261 -1.61 24.02 -1.20
C LEU A 261 -2.60 24.83 -0.36
N ASP A 262 -3.89 24.76 -0.68
CA ASP A 262 -4.96 25.45 0.06
C ASP A 262 -5.09 24.97 1.51
N ALA A 263 -4.63 23.75 1.81
CA ALA A 263 -4.79 23.06 3.10
C ALA A 263 -3.48 22.83 3.87
N MET A 264 -2.33 23.35 3.40
CA MET A 264 -1.01 23.00 3.97
C MET A 264 -0.78 23.62 5.35
N ASP A 265 -0.39 22.80 6.33
CA ASP A 265 -0.12 23.24 7.72
C ASP A 265 1.26 23.88 7.94
N SER A 266 2.18 23.77 6.97
CA SER A 266 3.52 24.35 7.03
C SER A 266 4.05 24.75 5.66
N PRO A 267 4.80 25.87 5.53
CA PRO A 267 5.54 26.22 4.31
C PRO A 267 6.66 25.22 3.95
N ASP A 268 7.05 24.31 4.86
CA ASP A 268 8.13 23.32 4.63
C ASP A 268 7.89 22.41 3.41
N TYR A 269 6.64 22.18 3.01
CA TYR A 269 6.32 21.35 1.83
C TYR A 269 6.54 22.09 0.50
N LEU A 270 6.56 23.43 0.52
CA LEU A 270 6.53 24.26 -0.69
C LEU A 270 7.65 23.93 -1.70
N PRO A 271 8.92 23.67 -1.31
CA PRO A 271 9.95 23.30 -2.28
C PRO A 271 9.65 22.00 -3.04
N GLU A 272 9.09 20.99 -2.38
CA GLU A 272 8.72 19.73 -3.03
C GLU A 272 7.46 19.89 -3.90
N VAL A 273 6.49 20.73 -3.47
CA VAL A 273 5.33 21.06 -4.32
C VAL A 273 5.75 21.84 -5.57
N LEU A 274 6.68 22.78 -5.45
CA LEU A 274 7.24 23.49 -6.61
C LEU A 274 7.96 22.53 -7.57
N HIS A 275 8.67 21.52 -7.07
CA HIS A 275 9.25 20.47 -7.92
C HIS A 275 8.20 19.52 -8.55
N VAL A 276 7.01 19.37 -7.96
CA VAL A 276 5.88 18.66 -8.59
C VAL A 276 5.24 19.53 -9.69
N LEU A 277 5.09 20.83 -9.46
CA LEU A 277 4.56 21.77 -10.45
C LEU A 277 5.51 21.93 -11.66
N ASP A 278 6.83 21.98 -11.42
CA ASP A 278 7.86 22.03 -12.46
C ASP A 278 7.79 20.82 -13.41
N ILE A 279 7.75 19.59 -12.87
CA ILE A 279 7.60 18.39 -13.72
C ILE A 279 6.23 18.34 -14.41
N LEU A 280 5.16 18.87 -13.81
CA LEU A 280 3.84 18.97 -14.47
C LEU A 280 3.84 19.99 -15.62
N ALA A 281 4.57 21.09 -15.50
CA ALA A 281 4.73 22.05 -16.60
C ALA A 281 5.48 21.44 -17.79
N VAL A 282 6.50 20.59 -17.53
CA VAL A 282 7.27 19.90 -18.58
C VAL A 282 6.51 18.72 -19.18
N SER A 283 5.89 17.88 -18.35
CA SER A 283 5.25 16.63 -18.77
C SER A 283 3.80 16.81 -19.25
N CYS A 284 3.08 17.80 -18.73
CA CYS A 284 1.66 18.07 -19.02
C CYS A 284 1.39 19.56 -19.32
N PRO A 285 2.12 20.19 -20.27
CA PRO A 285 2.14 21.65 -20.46
C PRO A 285 0.76 22.27 -20.76
N THR A 286 -0.11 21.58 -21.49
CA THR A 286 -1.47 22.04 -21.80
C THR A 286 -2.31 22.19 -20.52
N THR A 287 -2.46 21.10 -19.76
CA THR A 287 -3.22 21.07 -18.50
C THR A 287 -2.67 22.05 -17.47
N PHE A 288 -1.34 22.18 -17.40
CA PHE A 288 -0.68 23.16 -16.53
C PHE A 288 -1.05 24.60 -16.96
N SER A 289 -0.96 24.89 -18.26
CA SER A 289 -1.29 26.20 -18.83
C SER A 289 -2.76 26.56 -18.61
N GLU A 290 -3.70 25.65 -18.89
CA GLU A 290 -5.14 25.86 -18.68
C GLU A 290 -5.45 26.27 -17.23
N LYS A 291 -4.83 25.58 -16.25
CA LYS A 291 -5.04 25.83 -14.83
C LYS A 291 -4.49 27.17 -14.37
N PHE A 292 -3.33 27.62 -14.87
CA PHE A 292 -2.74 28.90 -14.48
C PHE A 292 -3.24 30.09 -15.31
N GLN A 293 -3.60 29.91 -16.58
CA GLN A 293 -4.17 30.97 -17.43
C GLN A 293 -5.55 31.40 -16.96
N MET A 294 -6.36 30.50 -16.38
CA MET A 294 -7.64 30.88 -15.75
C MET A 294 -7.49 31.87 -14.57
N TYR A 295 -6.31 32.00 -13.96
CA TYR A 295 -6.06 32.98 -12.89
C TYR A 295 -5.51 34.34 -13.38
N TYR A 296 -5.13 34.46 -14.66
CA TYR A 296 -4.60 35.69 -15.27
C TYR A 296 -5.40 36.12 -16.52
N GLY A 297 -6.69 35.78 -16.55
CA GLY A 297 -7.63 36.13 -17.63
C GLY A 297 -8.29 37.51 -17.51
N TYR A 298 -7.65 38.48 -16.83
CA TYR A 298 -8.07 39.88 -16.70
C TYR A 298 -6.85 40.80 -16.56
#